data_AF-Q6YPN8-F1
#
_entry.id   AF-Q6YPN8-F1
#
_cell.length_a   1.000
_cell.length_b   1.000
_cell.length_c   1.000
_cell.angle_alpha   90.00
_cell.angle_beta   90.00
_cell.angle_gamma   90.00
#
_symmetry.space_group_name_H-M   'P 1'
#
loop_
_entity.id
_entity.type
_entity.pdbx_description
1 polymer ?
#
loop_
_entity_poly.entity_id
_entity_poly.type
_entity_poly.pdbx_seq_one_letter_code
_entity_poly.pdbx_strand_id
1 'polypeptide(L)'
;MNQLNNLHFNNINVFNHQSLCVDITKLIIQPSLFNQPFNEYMTQTHNLLNEYLQNNHYNSQSQKSIRGKINEYLILLYLNNKGITHLYPQSHLFFIPDIKFDLVLFTKTKRIMAFNFKTCLRDRYKQAMIEGQQLKKLDTRFEFYLLTNNETETQRLNKKINQGKVQGINQVINLFSDSANKFLQNLLTNKFIPFSNINIIKK
;
A
#
# COMPACT_ATOMS: atom_id res chain seq x y z
N MET A 1 -15.68 5.41 -23.52
CA MET A 1 -14.62 5.20 -22.51
C MET A 1 -15.26 5.26 -21.14
N ASN A 2 -15.38 4.13 -20.43
CA ASN A 2 -15.99 4.14 -19.10
C ASN A 2 -14.97 4.67 -18.09
N GLN A 3 -15.19 5.87 -17.56
CA GLN A 3 -14.41 6.40 -16.45
C GLN A 3 -14.66 5.58 -15.17
N LEU A 4 -13.74 5.62 -14.21
CA LEU A 4 -14.01 5.09 -12.88
C LEU A 4 -15.19 5.84 -12.25
N ASN A 5 -16.21 5.09 -11.82
CA ASN A 5 -17.34 5.62 -11.05
C ASN A 5 -17.23 5.24 -9.57
N ASN A 6 -18.10 5.80 -8.73
CA ASN A 6 -18.10 5.56 -7.29
C ASN A 6 -18.18 4.07 -6.92
N LEU A 7 -18.80 3.20 -7.74
CA LEU A 7 -18.89 1.76 -7.47
C LEU A 7 -17.52 1.08 -7.34
N HIS A 8 -16.51 1.57 -8.04
CA HIS A 8 -15.14 1.06 -7.94
C HIS A 8 -14.46 1.41 -6.62
N PHE A 9 -14.95 2.47 -5.94
CA PHE A 9 -14.45 2.94 -4.65
C PHE A 9 -15.29 2.38 -3.49
N ASN A 10 -16.56 1.99 -3.72
CA ASN A 10 -17.47 1.51 -2.68
C ASN A 10 -16.98 0.28 -1.91
N ASN A 11 -16.10 -0.53 -2.51
CA ASN A 11 -15.54 -1.72 -1.85
C ASN A 11 -14.33 -1.40 -0.94
N ILE A 12 -13.93 -0.13 -0.85
CA ILE A 12 -12.78 0.33 -0.06
C ILE A 12 -13.22 1.54 0.77
N ASN A 13 -13.62 1.28 2.01
CA ASN A 13 -14.25 2.24 2.95
C ASN A 13 -13.40 3.47 3.36
N VAL A 14 -12.18 3.63 2.83
CA VAL A 14 -11.28 4.76 3.13
C VAL A 14 -11.38 5.90 2.11
N PHE A 15 -12.07 5.69 1.00
CA PHE A 15 -12.28 6.76 0.02
C PHE A 15 -13.36 7.72 0.50
N ASN A 16 -12.95 8.92 0.95
CA ASN A 16 -13.89 10.03 1.02
C ASN A 16 -14.22 10.46 -0.42
N HIS A 17 -15.40 10.04 -0.89
CA HIS A 17 -15.86 10.22 -2.27
C HIS A 17 -15.98 11.68 -2.73
N GLN A 18 -15.96 12.64 -1.79
CA GLN A 18 -16.00 14.08 -2.03
C GLN A 18 -14.63 14.76 -1.89
N SER A 19 -13.56 13.98 -1.69
CA SER A 19 -12.22 14.55 -1.58
C SER A 19 -11.62 14.84 -2.95
N LEU A 20 -10.91 15.96 -3.05
CA LEU A 20 -10.11 16.33 -4.23
C LEU A 20 -9.27 15.16 -4.75
N CYS A 21 -8.64 14.39 -3.86
CA CYS A 21 -7.82 13.26 -4.27
C CYS A 21 -8.63 12.15 -4.96
N VAL A 22 -9.88 11.88 -4.55
CA VAL A 22 -10.74 10.91 -5.24
C VAL A 22 -11.14 11.44 -6.61
N ASP A 23 -11.47 12.72 -6.73
CA ASP A 23 -11.85 13.31 -8.02
C ASP A 23 -10.68 13.30 -9.01
N ILE A 24 -9.48 13.68 -8.58
CA ILE A 24 -8.27 13.54 -9.39
C ILE A 24 -8.06 12.08 -9.80
N THR A 25 -8.22 11.14 -8.86
CA THR A 25 -8.06 9.70 -9.14
C THR A 25 -9.03 9.21 -10.22
N LYS A 26 -10.29 9.64 -10.19
CA LYS A 26 -11.29 9.30 -11.21
C LYS A 26 -10.95 9.86 -12.58
N LEU A 27 -10.35 11.05 -12.63
CA LEU A 27 -9.94 11.71 -13.88
C LEU A 27 -8.73 11.02 -14.53
N ILE A 28 -7.75 10.58 -13.73
CA ILE A 28 -6.50 10.03 -14.26
C ILE A 28 -6.54 8.51 -14.50
N ILE A 29 -7.45 7.75 -13.89
CA ILE A 29 -7.50 6.29 -14.08
C ILE A 29 -8.59 5.89 -15.06
N GLN A 30 -8.20 5.06 -16.03
CA GLN A 30 -9.10 4.32 -16.91
C GLN A 30 -9.13 2.83 -16.54
N PRO A 31 -10.28 2.13 -16.64
CA PRO A 31 -10.38 0.71 -16.30
C PRO A 31 -9.42 -0.21 -17.07
N SER A 32 -9.05 0.17 -18.29
CA SER A 32 -8.07 -0.58 -19.10
C SER A 32 -6.68 -0.66 -18.45
N LEU A 33 -6.31 0.31 -17.61
CA LEU A 33 -5.02 0.31 -16.91
C LEU A 33 -4.90 -0.86 -15.92
N PHE A 34 -6.00 -1.40 -15.41
CA PHE A 34 -5.96 -2.57 -14.54
C PHE A 34 -5.50 -3.84 -15.24
N ASN A 35 -5.54 -3.89 -16.58
CA ASN A 35 -5.02 -5.03 -17.34
C ASN A 35 -3.49 -5.05 -17.39
N GLN A 36 -2.84 -3.91 -17.11
CA GLN A 36 -1.39 -3.82 -17.11
C GLN A 36 -0.76 -4.53 -15.90
N PRO A 37 0.50 -4.97 -16.01
CA PRO A 37 1.31 -5.36 -14.86
C PRO A 37 1.35 -4.27 -13.78
N PHE A 38 1.61 -4.66 -12.52
CA PHE A 38 1.48 -3.74 -11.39
C PHE A 38 2.47 -2.57 -11.48
N ASN A 39 3.71 -2.83 -11.88
CA ASN A 39 4.71 -1.79 -12.08
C ASN A 39 4.34 -0.80 -13.19
N GLU A 40 3.83 -1.30 -14.31
CA GLU A 40 3.40 -0.48 -15.44
C GLU A 40 2.18 0.37 -15.09
N TYR A 41 1.19 -0.23 -14.43
CA TYR A 41 0.05 0.49 -13.88
C TYR A 41 0.50 1.64 -12.96
N MET A 42 1.39 1.35 -12.01
CA MET A 42 1.89 2.35 -11.06
C MET A 42 2.66 3.47 -11.77
N THR A 43 3.48 3.14 -12.76
CA THR A 43 4.28 4.09 -13.53
C THR A 43 3.39 5.00 -14.39
N GLN A 44 2.48 4.41 -15.17
CA GLN A 44 1.57 5.15 -16.06
C GLN A 44 0.65 6.08 -15.27
N THR A 45 0.05 5.59 -14.18
CA THR A 45 -0.84 6.42 -13.34
C THR A 45 -0.10 7.55 -12.63
N HIS A 46 1.17 7.36 -12.26
CA HIS A 46 2.00 8.44 -11.71
C HIS A 46 2.39 9.48 -12.76
N ASN A 47 2.62 9.08 -14.00
CA ASN A 47 2.86 10.02 -15.11
C ASN A 47 1.61 10.88 -15.38
N LEU A 48 0.43 10.25 -15.44
CA LEU A 48 -0.83 10.98 -15.59
C LEU A 48 -1.08 11.94 -14.40
N LEU A 49 -0.75 11.52 -13.18
CA LEU A 49 -0.82 12.40 -12.01
C LEU A 49 0.17 13.58 -12.11
N ASN A 50 1.38 13.35 -12.62
CA ASN A 50 2.36 14.42 -12.84
C ASN A 50 1.81 15.47 -13.80
N GLU A 51 1.32 15.03 -14.96
CA GLU A 51 0.74 15.90 -15.98
C GLU A 51 -0.45 16.68 -15.43
N TYR A 52 -1.37 16.00 -14.72
CA TYR A 52 -2.51 16.66 -14.09
C TYR A 52 -2.08 17.76 -13.12
N LEU A 53 -1.13 17.47 -12.22
CA LEU A 53 -0.67 18.43 -11.21
C LEU A 53 0.06 19.62 -11.84
N GLN A 54 0.81 19.39 -12.91
CA GLN A 54 1.51 20.44 -13.67
C GLN A 54 0.53 21.36 -14.40
N ASN A 55 -0.43 20.79 -15.13
CA ASN A 55 -1.43 21.53 -15.90
C ASN A 55 -2.37 22.37 -15.01
N ASN A 56 -2.57 21.95 -13.76
CA ASN A 56 -3.40 22.65 -12.78
C ASN A 56 -2.59 23.51 -11.80
N HIS A 57 -1.29 23.73 -12.05
CA HIS A 57 -0.43 24.65 -11.30
C HIS A 57 -0.43 24.45 -9.77
N TYR A 58 -0.53 23.20 -9.28
CA TYR A 58 -0.48 22.92 -7.84
C TYR A 58 0.88 23.31 -7.26
N ASN A 59 0.89 23.99 -6.11
CA ASN A 59 2.14 24.29 -5.39
C ASN A 59 2.82 23.02 -4.83
N SER A 60 4.12 23.11 -4.53
CA SER A 60 4.94 21.96 -4.14
C SER A 60 4.47 21.23 -2.87
N GLN A 61 3.92 21.96 -1.90
CA GLN A 61 3.42 21.35 -0.66
C GLN A 61 2.12 20.57 -0.90
N SER A 62 1.21 21.15 -1.68
CA SER A 62 -0.04 20.50 -2.07
C SER A 62 0.24 19.26 -2.91
N GLN A 63 1.18 19.35 -3.86
CA GLN A 63 1.61 18.19 -4.65
C GLN A 63 2.11 17.04 -3.77
N LYS A 64 2.93 17.30 -2.74
CA LYS A 64 3.43 16.24 -1.85
C LYS A 64 2.28 15.52 -1.14
N SER A 65 1.31 16.26 -0.62
CA SER A 65 0.14 15.69 0.06
C SER A 65 -0.74 14.89 -0.90
N ILE A 66 -1.10 15.49 -2.05
CA ILE A 66 -1.93 14.85 -3.08
C ILE A 66 -1.28 13.57 -3.60
N ARG A 67 0.02 13.59 -3.91
CA ARG A 67 0.78 12.43 -4.37
C ARG A 67 0.78 11.30 -3.36
N GLY A 68 1.00 11.63 -2.08
CA GLY A 68 0.97 10.64 -1.01
C GLY A 68 -0.38 9.94 -0.97
N LYS A 69 -1.47 10.72 -0.99
CA LYS A 69 -2.82 10.19 -0.86
C LYS A 69 -3.27 9.39 -2.09
N ILE A 70 -3.03 9.92 -3.29
CA ILE A 70 -3.37 9.23 -4.54
C ILE A 70 -2.51 7.97 -4.70
N ASN A 71 -1.26 7.95 -4.25
CA ASN A 71 -0.45 6.74 -4.26
C ASN A 71 -1.08 5.61 -3.42
N GLU A 72 -1.61 5.90 -2.23
CA GLU A 72 -2.37 4.92 -1.43
C GLU A 72 -3.59 4.40 -2.22
N TYR A 73 -4.32 5.31 -2.87
CA TYR A 73 -5.52 4.98 -3.64
C TYR A 73 -5.22 4.06 -4.81
N LEU A 74 -4.16 4.38 -5.56
CA LEU A 74 -3.71 3.59 -6.71
C LEU A 74 -3.39 2.15 -6.31
N ILE A 75 -2.66 1.97 -5.20
CA ILE A 75 -2.31 0.65 -4.67
C ILE A 75 -3.59 -0.11 -4.28
N LEU A 76 -4.45 0.49 -3.46
CA LEU A 76 -5.67 -0.16 -2.97
C LEU A 76 -6.62 -0.55 -4.11
N LEU A 77 -6.84 0.34 -5.08
CA LEU A 77 -7.67 0.06 -6.27
C LEU A 77 -7.11 -1.12 -7.07
N TYR A 78 -5.80 -1.15 -7.29
CA TYR A 78 -5.17 -2.22 -8.06
C TYR A 78 -5.24 -3.57 -7.33
N LEU A 79 -4.93 -3.60 -6.02
CA LEU A 79 -5.03 -4.82 -5.22
C LEU A 79 -6.47 -5.37 -5.19
N ASN A 80 -7.46 -4.50 -5.01
CA ASN A 80 -8.87 -4.88 -5.04
C ASN A 80 -9.27 -5.42 -6.42
N ASN A 81 -8.84 -4.76 -7.51
CA ASN A 81 -9.12 -5.22 -8.87
C ASN A 81 -8.50 -6.60 -9.17
N LYS A 82 -7.32 -6.90 -8.61
CA LYS A 82 -6.67 -8.21 -8.72
C LYS A 82 -7.27 -9.29 -7.82
N GLY A 83 -8.40 -9.01 -7.17
CA GLY A 83 -9.16 -9.99 -6.38
C GLY A 83 -8.67 -10.16 -4.95
N ILE A 84 -7.82 -9.27 -4.44
CA ILE A 84 -7.51 -9.25 -3.00
C ILE A 84 -8.72 -8.69 -2.26
N THR A 85 -9.38 -9.56 -1.52
CA THR A 85 -10.58 -9.26 -0.73
C THR A 85 -10.23 -8.92 0.72
N HIS A 86 -11.19 -8.36 1.44
CA HIS A 86 -11.05 -7.99 2.86
C HIS A 86 -9.87 -7.03 3.10
N LEU A 87 -9.79 -5.97 2.30
CA LEU A 87 -8.85 -4.89 2.52
C LEU A 87 -9.27 -4.10 3.77
N TYR A 88 -8.40 -4.00 4.77
CA TYR A 88 -8.57 -3.14 5.94
C TYR A 88 -7.62 -1.94 5.85
N PRO A 89 -7.95 -0.93 5.03
CA PRO A 89 -7.11 0.26 4.88
C PRO A 89 -7.12 1.11 6.15
N GLN A 90 -6.03 1.87 6.38
CA GLN A 90 -5.92 2.86 7.47
C GLN A 90 -6.28 2.30 8.86
N SER A 91 -5.88 1.06 9.14
CA SER A 91 -6.35 0.28 10.28
C SER A 91 -5.35 0.23 11.42
N HIS A 92 -5.89 0.20 12.65
CA HIS A 92 -5.15 -0.11 13.88
C HIS A 92 -5.44 -1.56 14.26
N LEU A 93 -4.46 -2.24 14.84
CA LEU A 93 -4.65 -3.59 15.38
C LEU A 93 -4.87 -3.48 16.88
N PHE A 94 -5.88 -4.17 17.42
CA PHE A 94 -6.28 -4.06 18.83
C PHE A 94 -5.13 -4.25 19.83
N PHE A 95 -4.15 -5.10 19.50
CA PHE A 95 -2.98 -5.38 20.34
C PHE A 95 -1.80 -4.40 20.16
N ILE A 96 -1.86 -3.48 19.18
CA ILE A 96 -0.94 -2.35 18.98
C ILE A 96 -1.73 -1.11 18.53
N PRO A 97 -2.59 -0.56 19.40
CA PRO A 97 -3.53 0.49 19.02
C PRO A 97 -2.85 1.80 18.60
N ASP A 98 -1.59 2.01 18.99
CA ASP A 98 -0.82 3.22 18.69
C ASP A 98 -0.24 3.25 17.26
N ILE A 99 -0.30 2.11 16.55
CA ILE A 99 0.25 2.00 15.20
C ILE A 99 -0.89 1.95 14.18
N LYS A 100 -0.83 2.90 13.24
CA LYS A 100 -1.71 2.96 12.09
C LYS A 100 -1.02 2.38 10.86
N PHE A 101 -1.59 1.33 10.28
CA PHE A 101 -1.12 0.78 9.02
C PHE A 101 -1.92 1.30 7.84
N ASP A 102 -1.27 1.51 6.70
CA ASP A 102 -1.94 1.95 5.48
C ASP A 102 -2.87 0.85 4.93
N LEU A 103 -2.49 -0.43 5.09
CA LEU A 103 -3.32 -1.60 4.83
C LEU A 103 -3.00 -2.74 5.80
N VAL A 104 -4.03 -3.44 6.26
CA VAL A 104 -3.90 -4.75 6.90
C VAL A 104 -4.69 -5.79 6.11
N LEU A 105 -4.11 -6.97 5.96
CA LEU A 105 -4.73 -8.16 5.40
C LEU A 105 -4.63 -9.31 6.38
N PHE A 106 -5.66 -10.13 6.44
CA PHE A 106 -5.67 -11.36 7.22
C PHE A 106 -5.60 -12.56 6.31
N THR A 107 -4.73 -13.51 6.63
CA THR A 107 -4.55 -14.73 5.83
C THR A 107 -4.59 -15.96 6.71
N LYS A 108 -5.00 -17.10 6.13
CA LYS A 108 -5.12 -18.37 6.86
C LYS A 108 -3.80 -18.83 7.49
N THR A 109 -2.66 -18.57 6.83
CA THR A 109 -1.34 -19.10 7.21
C THR A 109 -0.47 -18.09 7.96
N LYS A 110 -0.38 -16.85 7.47
CA LYS A 110 0.50 -15.81 8.02
C LYS A 110 -0.17 -14.96 9.11
N ARG A 111 -1.46 -15.21 9.36
CA ARG A 111 -2.36 -14.47 10.26
C ARG A 111 -2.55 -13.02 9.84
N ILE A 112 -1.50 -12.20 9.84
CA ILE A 112 -1.56 -10.76 9.59
C ILE A 112 -0.43 -10.34 8.65
N MET A 113 -0.79 -9.62 7.59
CA MET A 113 0.14 -8.92 6.72
C MET A 113 -0.20 -7.43 6.78
N ALA A 114 0.72 -6.61 7.24
CA ALA A 114 0.59 -5.17 7.37
C ALA A 114 1.45 -4.45 6.33
N PHE A 115 0.98 -3.31 5.85
CA PHE A 115 1.64 -2.55 4.81
C PHE A 115 1.61 -1.06 5.12
N ASN A 116 2.73 -0.40 4.87
CA ASN A 116 2.79 1.05 4.78
C ASN A 116 3.24 1.47 3.38
N PHE A 117 2.57 2.48 2.84
CA PHE A 117 2.78 3.02 1.50
C PHE A 117 3.45 4.38 1.62
N LYS A 118 4.53 4.60 0.87
CA LYS A 118 5.26 5.88 0.89
C LYS A 118 5.81 6.18 -0.49
N THR A 119 5.59 7.36 -1.04
CA THR A 119 6.22 7.76 -2.32
C THR A 119 7.76 7.81 -2.22
N CYS A 120 8.28 8.19 -1.05
CA CYS A 120 9.70 8.13 -0.67
C CYS A 120 9.82 7.85 0.83
N LEU A 121 10.90 7.24 1.28
CA LEU A 121 11.09 6.79 2.66
C LEU A 121 11.91 7.79 3.50
N ARG A 122 13.02 8.31 2.99
CA ARG A 122 13.98 9.17 3.72
C ARG A 122 14.40 8.54 5.05
N ASP A 123 14.17 9.21 6.18
CA ASP A 123 14.34 8.67 7.53
C ASP A 123 13.06 8.04 8.11
N ARG A 124 11.92 8.15 7.42
CA ARG A 124 10.62 7.63 7.90
C ARG A 124 10.58 6.11 7.99
N TYR A 125 11.50 5.41 7.34
CA TYR A 125 11.66 3.96 7.55
C TYR A 125 12.06 3.60 8.99
N LYS A 126 12.66 4.52 9.75
CA LYS A 126 12.99 4.29 11.16
C LYS A 126 11.73 4.10 12.01
N GLN A 127 10.69 4.87 11.73
CA GLN A 127 9.38 4.70 12.35
C GLN A 127 8.79 3.33 11.98
N ALA A 128 8.78 3.00 10.69
CA ALA A 128 8.34 1.70 10.20
C ALA A 128 9.12 0.53 10.83
N MET A 129 10.42 0.70 11.06
CA MET A 129 11.25 -0.31 11.74
C MET A 129 10.75 -0.56 13.17
N ILE A 130 10.44 0.50 13.92
CA ILE A 130 9.88 0.39 15.29
C ILE A 130 8.52 -0.30 15.24
N GLU A 131 7.65 0.11 14.32
CA GLU A 131 6.31 -0.46 14.12
C GLU A 131 6.38 -1.97 13.81
N GLY A 132 7.24 -2.36 12.86
CA GLY A 132 7.45 -3.75 12.48
C GLY A 132 8.06 -4.59 13.62
N GLN A 133 8.96 -4.02 14.41
CA GLN A 133 9.51 -4.72 15.59
C GLN A 133 8.43 -5.00 16.63
N GLN A 134 7.52 -4.04 16.89
CA GLN A 134 6.40 -4.25 17.82
C GLN A 134 5.46 -5.36 17.31
N LEU A 135 5.14 -5.37 16.01
CA LEU A 135 4.38 -6.46 15.39
C LEU A 135 5.05 -7.82 15.59
N LYS A 136 6.35 -7.92 15.27
CA LYS A 136 7.10 -9.19 15.34
C LYS A 136 7.31 -9.71 16.75
N LYS A 137 7.29 -8.84 17.77
CA LYS A 137 7.32 -9.24 19.19
C LYS A 137 6.06 -9.99 19.61
N LEU A 138 4.92 -9.73 18.95
CA LEU A 138 3.65 -10.36 19.27
C LEU A 138 3.50 -11.72 18.59
N ASP A 139 3.82 -11.80 17.31
CA ASP A 139 3.82 -13.04 16.55
C ASP A 139 4.83 -12.94 15.41
N THR A 140 5.81 -13.84 15.38
CA THR A 140 6.87 -13.80 14.37
C THR A 140 6.36 -14.06 12.95
N ARG A 141 5.16 -14.67 12.83
CA ARG A 141 4.48 -14.92 11.55
C ARG A 141 3.90 -13.66 10.92
N PHE A 142 3.68 -12.58 11.69
CA PHE A 142 3.17 -11.33 11.12
C PHE A 142 4.15 -10.79 10.11
N GLU A 143 3.69 -10.38 8.95
CA GLU A 143 4.55 -9.77 7.94
C GLU A 143 4.31 -8.28 7.85
N PHE A 144 5.38 -7.52 7.67
CA PHE A 144 5.31 -6.08 7.50
C PHE A 144 6.12 -5.64 6.29
N TYR A 145 5.46 -4.98 5.35
CA TYR A 145 6.04 -4.57 4.08
C TYR A 145 5.94 -3.05 3.88
N LEU A 146 6.99 -2.48 3.28
CA LEU A 146 6.99 -1.10 2.82
C LEU A 146 6.91 -1.06 1.31
N LEU A 147 5.90 -0.38 0.76
CA LEU A 147 5.79 -0.16 -0.67
C LEU A 147 6.17 1.28 -0.98
N THR A 148 7.10 1.47 -1.91
CA THR A 148 7.63 2.78 -2.30
C THR A 148 7.86 2.92 -3.79
N ASN A 149 7.95 4.15 -4.26
CA ASN A 149 8.19 4.49 -5.66
C ASN A 149 9.65 4.89 -5.92
N ASN A 150 10.53 4.66 -4.94
CA ASN A 150 11.93 5.08 -4.98
C ASN A 150 12.87 3.86 -5.00
N GLU A 151 13.53 3.66 -6.14
CA GLU A 151 14.42 2.52 -6.36
C GLU A 151 15.65 2.56 -5.45
N THR A 152 16.37 3.68 -5.40
CA THR A 152 17.61 3.81 -4.62
C THR A 152 17.36 3.53 -3.13
N GLU A 153 16.28 4.06 -2.57
CA GLU A 153 15.90 3.81 -1.18
C GLU A 153 15.52 2.35 -0.96
N THR A 154 14.82 1.74 -1.91
CA THR A 154 14.45 0.32 -1.88
C THR A 154 15.68 -0.57 -1.82
N GLN A 155 16.61 -0.40 -2.75
CA GLN A 155 17.86 -1.18 -2.82
C GLN A 155 18.68 -1.00 -1.54
N ARG A 156 18.84 0.24 -1.08
CA ARG A 156 19.59 0.58 0.14
C ARG A 156 18.99 -0.09 1.38
N LEU A 157 17.68 -0.05 1.55
CA LEU A 157 17.03 -0.62 2.73
C LEU A 157 16.97 -2.14 2.68
N ASN A 158 16.66 -2.75 1.54
CA ASN A 158 16.71 -4.21 1.43
C ASN A 158 18.12 -4.75 1.70
N LYS A 159 19.18 -4.05 1.28
CA LYS A 159 20.56 -4.42 1.68
C LYS A 159 20.74 -4.39 3.19
N LYS A 160 20.23 -3.37 3.89
CA LYS A 160 20.30 -3.27 5.35
C LYS A 160 19.46 -4.33 6.06
N ILE A 161 18.27 -4.65 5.54
CA ILE A 161 17.40 -5.72 6.05
C ILE A 161 18.12 -7.07 5.95
N ASN A 162 18.69 -7.38 4.78
CA ASN A 162 19.42 -8.63 4.55
C ASN A 162 20.70 -8.74 5.42
N GLN A 163 21.28 -7.60 5.82
CA GLN A 163 22.40 -7.54 6.76
C GLN A 163 21.96 -7.57 8.25
N GLY A 164 20.66 -7.66 8.55
CA GLY A 164 20.13 -7.62 9.91
C GLY A 164 20.19 -6.23 10.59
N LYS A 165 20.57 -5.18 9.86
CA LYS A 165 20.70 -3.79 10.38
C LYS A 165 19.37 -3.05 10.48
N VAL A 166 18.35 -3.53 9.76
CA VAL A 166 16.97 -3.06 9.85
C VAL A 166 16.12 -4.29 10.14
N GLN A 167 15.41 -4.27 11.26
CA GLN A 167 14.61 -5.39 11.75
C GLN A 167 13.12 -5.05 11.69
N GLY A 168 12.25 -6.06 11.76
CA GLY A 168 10.80 -5.85 11.80
C GLY A 168 10.15 -5.61 10.43
N ILE A 169 10.88 -5.12 9.42
CA ILE A 169 10.40 -5.00 8.04
C ILE A 169 10.84 -6.25 7.26
N ASN A 170 9.87 -6.97 6.67
CA ASN A 170 10.15 -8.14 5.85
C ASN A 170 10.83 -7.77 4.54
N GLN A 171 10.29 -6.77 3.83
CA GLN A 171 10.84 -6.32 2.56
C GLN A 171 10.36 -4.90 2.22
N VAL A 172 11.20 -4.15 1.51
CA VAL A 172 10.80 -2.92 0.81
C VAL A 172 10.57 -3.24 -0.67
N ILE A 173 9.42 -2.87 -1.22
CA ILE A 173 9.01 -3.15 -2.59
C ILE A 173 9.03 -1.86 -3.40
N ASN A 174 9.72 -1.86 -4.54
CA ASN A 174 9.66 -0.74 -5.49
C ASN A 174 8.49 -0.95 -6.45
N LEU A 175 7.48 -0.08 -6.35
CA LEU A 175 6.27 -0.12 -7.15
C LEU A 175 6.48 0.23 -8.61
N PHE A 176 7.62 0.80 -9.00
CA PHE A 176 7.94 1.08 -10.41
C PHE A 176 8.85 0.02 -11.06
N SER A 177 9.20 -1.06 -10.35
CA SER A 177 10.02 -2.14 -10.91
C SER A 177 9.30 -3.48 -10.88
N ASP A 178 9.85 -4.47 -11.58
CA ASP A 178 9.35 -5.85 -11.60
C ASP A 178 9.26 -6.49 -10.21
N SER A 179 9.92 -5.91 -9.20
CA SER A 179 9.75 -6.34 -7.81
C SER A 179 8.29 -6.24 -7.35
N ALA A 180 7.53 -5.24 -7.84
CA ALA A 180 6.11 -5.09 -7.56
C ALA A 180 5.29 -6.26 -8.14
N ASN A 181 5.58 -6.66 -9.37
CA ASN A 181 4.91 -7.77 -10.03
C ASN A 181 5.16 -9.08 -9.28
N LYS A 182 6.44 -9.37 -8.96
CA LYS A 182 6.82 -10.56 -8.20
C LYS A 182 6.17 -10.58 -6.82
N PHE A 183 6.18 -9.44 -6.13
CA PHE A 183 5.51 -9.29 -4.85
C PHE A 183 4.01 -9.58 -4.94
N LEU A 184 3.33 -9.03 -5.95
CA LEU A 184 1.89 -9.26 -6.14
C LEU A 184 1.58 -10.72 -6.42
N GLN A 185 2.34 -11.37 -7.30
CA GLN A 185 2.15 -12.80 -7.59
C GLN A 185 2.27 -13.64 -6.31
N ASN A 186 3.29 -13.36 -5.48
CA ASN A 186 3.44 -14.00 -4.18
C ASN A 186 2.30 -13.67 -3.23
N LEU A 187 1.82 -12.43 -3.20
CA LEU A 187 0.71 -11.98 -2.36
C LEU A 187 -0.58 -12.74 -2.73
N LEU A 188 -0.85 -12.94 -4.02
CA LEU A 188 -2.03 -13.64 -4.53
C LEU A 188 -2.05 -15.14 -4.22
N THR A 189 -0.93 -15.74 -3.82
CA THR A 189 -0.91 -17.14 -3.35
C THR A 189 -1.61 -17.34 -2.00
N ASN A 190 -1.91 -16.24 -1.28
CA ASN A 190 -2.51 -16.31 0.05
C ASN A 190 -4.04 -16.40 -0.03
N LYS A 191 -4.63 -17.21 0.86
CA LYS A 191 -6.08 -17.20 1.10
C LYS A 191 -6.42 -16.11 2.13
N PHE A 192 -7.00 -15.01 1.64
CA PHE A 192 -7.49 -13.90 2.47
C PHE A 192 -8.77 -14.29 3.21
N ILE A 193 -8.90 -13.84 4.46
CA ILE A 193 -10.04 -14.14 5.34
C ILE A 193 -10.54 -12.87 6.05
N PRO A 194 -11.81 -12.80 6.47
CA PRO A 194 -12.29 -11.70 7.30
C PRO A 194 -11.67 -11.75 8.71
N PHE A 195 -11.60 -10.59 9.38
CA PHE A 195 -10.99 -10.42 10.69
C PHE A 195 -11.59 -11.33 11.77
N SER A 196 -12.91 -11.59 11.71
CA SER A 196 -13.65 -12.38 12.69
C SER A 196 -13.16 -13.83 12.86
N ASN A 197 -12.41 -14.37 11.88
CA ASN A 197 -11.85 -15.72 11.97
C ASN A 197 -10.55 -15.81 12.77
N ILE A 198 -9.95 -14.68 13.15
CA ILE A 198 -8.82 -14.67 14.08
C ILE A 198 -9.41 -14.69 15.48
N ASN A 199 -9.87 -15.86 15.90
CA ASN A 199 -10.25 -16.10 17.28
C ASN A 199 -9.11 -15.62 18.19
N ILE A 200 -9.44 -14.63 19.00
CA ILE A 200 -8.66 -14.19 20.14
C ILE A 200 -8.42 -15.46 20.97
N ILE A 201 -7.16 -15.81 21.21
CA ILE A 201 -6.83 -16.78 22.25
C ILE A 201 -7.30 -16.11 23.53
N LYS A 202 -8.46 -16.55 24.06
CA LYS A 202 -8.91 -16.14 25.38
C LYS A 202 -7.80 -16.48 26.36
N LYS A 203 -7.31 -15.46 27.07
CA LYS A 203 -6.63 -15.69 28.34
C LYS A 203 -7.64 -16.31 29.31
#